data_AF-A0A661MPG7-F1
#
_entry.id   AF-A0A661MPG7-F1
#
_cell.length_a   1.000
_cell.length_b   1.000
_cell.length_c   1.000
_cell.angle_alpha   90.00
_cell.angle_beta   90.00
_cell.angle_gamma   90.00
#
_symmetry.space_group_name_H-M   'P 1'
#
loop_
_entity.id
_entity.type
_entity.pdbx_description
1 polymer ?
#
loop_
_entity_poly.entity_id
_entity_poly.type
_entity_poly.pdbx_seq_one_letter_code
_entity_poly.pdbx_strand_id
1 'polypeptide(L)' 'MKEDTREWATTDTHRPARPLKYFVDKNGFGWLCDKDIDPTKDLREQGCWRCDEMAFPDGGR' A
#
# COMPACT_ATOMS: atom_id res chain seq x y z
N MET A 1 -22.41 34.13 13.14
CA MET A 1 -21.46 33.06 12.78
C MET A 1 -21.94 31.83 13.54
N LYS A 2 -22.31 30.74 12.88
CA LYS A 2 -22.78 29.53 13.58
C LYS A 2 -21.56 28.72 13.98
N GLU A 3 -21.46 28.38 15.26
CA GLU A 3 -20.37 27.56 15.80
C GLU A 3 -20.44 26.16 15.18
N ASP A 4 -19.29 25.65 14.75
CA ASP A 4 -19.18 24.31 14.18
C ASP A 4 -19.21 23.29 15.32
N THR A 5 -20.30 22.52 15.39
CA THR A 5 -20.57 21.54 16.46
C THR A 5 -20.17 20.12 16.08
N ARG A 6 -19.35 19.91 15.05
CA ARG A 6 -18.99 18.56 14.59
C ARG A 6 -17.89 18.01 15.48
N GLU A 7 -18.00 16.73 15.85
CA GLU A 7 -16.94 16.03 16.57
C GLU A 7 -15.70 15.89 15.69
N TRP A 8 -14.53 16.20 16.25
CA TRP A 8 -13.25 16.03 15.59
C TRP A 8 -12.93 14.54 15.47
N ALA A 9 -13.13 13.97 14.28
CA ALA A 9 -12.70 12.61 13.97
C ALA A 9 -11.22 12.62 13.55
N THR A 10 -10.40 11.81 14.22
CA THR A 10 -8.98 11.59 13.87
C THR A 10 -8.80 10.20 13.25
N THR A 11 -7.87 10.09 12.30
CA THR A 11 -7.48 8.79 11.71
C THR A 11 -6.46 8.04 12.57
N ASP A 12 -6.07 8.55 13.74
CA ASP A 12 -5.01 8.01 14.60
C ASP A 12 -5.24 6.55 15.07
N THR A 13 -6.50 6.11 15.12
CA THR A 13 -6.86 4.71 15.39
C THR A 13 -6.50 3.74 14.26
N HIS A 14 -6.24 4.24 13.05
CA HIS A 14 -5.86 3.43 11.89
C HIS A 14 -4.34 3.42 11.75
N ARG A 15 -3.66 2.60 12.57
CA ARG A 15 -2.28 2.22 12.25
C ARG A 15 -2.33 1.39 10.97
N PRO A 16 -1.60 1.76 9.88
CA PRO A 16 -1.56 0.93 8.69
C PRO A 16 -1.10 -0.47 9.11
N ALA A 17 -1.97 -1.47 8.91
CA ALA A 17 -1.78 -2.82 9.44
C ALA A 17 -0.47 -3.46 8.94
N ARG A 18 0.02 -3.02 7.79
CA ARG A 18 1.27 -3.48 7.16
C ARG A 18 1.95 -2.29 6.46
N PRO A 19 3.14 -1.85 6.87
CA PRO A 19 3.89 -0.82 6.16
C PRO A 19 4.40 -1.40 4.84
N LEU A 20 3.66 -1.16 3.77
CA LEU A 20 4.01 -1.58 2.42
C LEU A 20 5.00 -0.58 1.79
N LYS A 21 5.91 -1.10 0.97
CA LYS A 21 6.89 -0.36 0.17
C LYS A 21 6.83 -0.83 -1.28
N TYR A 22 7.08 0.11 -2.17
CA TYR A 22 7.17 -0.15 -3.60
C TYR A 22 8.61 -0.49 -3.99
N PHE A 23 8.78 -1.52 -4.81
CA PHE A 23 10.04 -1.97 -5.38
C PHE A 23 9.89 -2.18 -6.89
N VAL A 24 10.97 -1.99 -7.62
CA VAL A 24 11.05 -2.32 -9.06
C VAL A 24 12.07 -3.43 -9.22
N ASP A 25 11.68 -4.52 -9.86
CA ASP A 25 12.61 -5.61 -10.14
C ASP A 25 13.52 -5.31 -11.35
N LYS A 26 14.43 -6.25 -11.65
CA LYS A 26 15.38 -6.11 -12.77
C LYS A 26 14.72 -6.15 -14.15
N ASN A 27 13.51 -6.70 -14.25
CA ASN A 27 12.74 -6.78 -15.48
C ASN A 27 11.84 -5.54 -15.66
N GLY A 28 11.80 -4.64 -14.67
CA GLY A 28 11.00 -3.42 -14.70
C GLY A 28 9.58 -3.58 -14.14
N PHE A 29 9.24 -4.71 -13.51
CA PHE A 29 7.93 -4.87 -12.88
C PHE A 29 7.88 -4.18 -11.52
N GLY A 30 6.76 -3.53 -11.24
CA GLY A 30 6.47 -2.88 -9.97
C GLY A 30 5.88 -3.87 -8.96
N TRP A 31 6.41 -3.86 -7.74
CA TRP A 31 6.04 -4.75 -6.65
C TRP A 31 5.68 -3.96 -5.40
N LEU A 32 4.57 -4.33 -4.75
CA LEU A 32 4.19 -3.86 -3.42
C LEU A 32 4.52 -4.96 -2.42
N CYS A 33 5.47 -4.68 -1.55
CA CYS A 33 5.98 -5.63 -0.56
C CYS A 33 5.88 -5.05 0.85
N ASP A 34 5.91 -5.89 1.88
CA ASP A 34 6.15 -5.37 3.23
C ASP A 34 7.55 -4.77 3.37
N LYS A 35 7.71 -3.94 4.41
CA LYS A 35 8.98 -3.27 4.71
C LYS A 35 10.18 -4.21 4.88
N ASP A 36 9.96 -5.45 5.34
CA ASP A 36 11.01 -6.35 5.80
C ASP A 36 11.36 -7.47 4.80
N ILE A 37 11.06 -7.27 3.52
CA ILE A 37 11.41 -8.21 2.44
C ILE A 37 12.89 -8.14 2.04
N ASP A 38 13.39 -9.24 1.49
CA ASP A 38 14.71 -9.36 0.89
C ASP A 38 14.61 -9.15 -0.63
N PRO A 39 15.12 -8.03 -1.18
CA PRO A 39 15.04 -7.72 -2.61
C PRO A 39 15.97 -8.59 -3.47
N THR A 40 16.82 -9.42 -2.84
CA THR A 40 17.70 -10.35 -3.55
C THR A 40 17.05 -11.71 -3.80
N LYS A 41 15.93 -11.98 -3.14
CA LYS A 41 15.13 -13.20 -3.29
C LYS A 41 13.91 -12.95 -4.16
N ASP A 42 13.22 -14.04 -4.52
CA ASP A 42 11.97 -13.95 -5.26
C ASP A 42 10.93 -13.16 -4.44
N LEU A 43 10.39 -12.09 -5.04
CA LEU A 43 9.45 -11.18 -4.38
C LEU A 43 8.06 -11.83 -4.24
N ARG A 44 7.70 -12.73 -5.17
CA ARG A 44 6.40 -13.39 -5.18
C ARG A 44 6.29 -14.43 -4.08
N GLU A 45 7.36 -15.18 -3.83
CA GLU A 45 7.46 -16.13 -2.70
C GLU A 45 7.37 -15.43 -1.33
N GLN A 46 7.72 -14.14 -1.27
CA GLN A 46 7.64 -13.32 -0.06
C GLN A 46 6.28 -12.65 0.14
N GLY A 47 5.30 -12.96 -0.72
CA GLY A 47 3.95 -12.41 -0.63
C GLY A 47 3.82 -10.97 -1.13
N CYS A 48 4.79 -10.48 -1.91
CA CYS A 48 4.64 -9.21 -2.61
C CYS A 48 3.58 -9.29 -3.71
N TRP A 49 2.88 -8.18 -3.94
CA TRP A 49 1.90 -8.06 -5.02
C TRP A 49 2.52 -7.40 -6.25
N ARG A 50 2.39 -8.05 -7.42
CA ARG A 50 2.78 -7.47 -8.70
C ARG A 50 1.72 -6.46 -9.14
N CYS A 51 2.13 -5.22 -9.39
CA CYS A 51 1.22 -4.10 -9.62
C CYS A 51 0.50 -4.19 -10.98
N ASP A 52 1.03 -4.94 -11.94
CA ASP A 52 0.43 -5.22 -13.24
C ASP A 52 -0.52 -6.42 -13.22
N GLU A 53 -0.40 -7.32 -12.24
CA GLU A 53 -1.36 -8.41 -12.01
C GLU A 53 -2.58 -7.94 -11.20
N MET A 54 -2.42 -6.85 -10.45
CA MET A 54 -3.46 -6.30 -9.61
C MET A 54 -4.04 -5.01 -10.23
N ALA A 55 -5.15 -5.16 -10.95
CA ALA A 55 -6.04 -4.03 -11.18
C ALA A 55 -6.60 -3.60 -9.82
N PHE A 56 -5.96 -2.63 -9.16
CA PHE A 56 -6.70 -1.83 -8.17
C PHE A 56 -7.89 -1.29 -8.94
N PRO A 57 -9.14 -1.64 -8.59
CA PRO A 57 -10.30 -1.17 -9.34
C PRO A 57 -10.17 0.34 -9.41
N ASP A 58 -9.91 0.83 -10.62
CA ASP A 58 -9.62 2.21 -10.93
C ASP A 58 -10.83 2.96 -10.38
N GLY A 59 -10.64 3.59 -9.21
CA GLY A 59 -11.73 4.11 -8.39
C GLY A 59 -12.69 4.86 -9.29
N GLY A 60 -13.90 4.31 -9.41
CA GLY A 60 -14.85 4.60 -10.49
C GLY A 60 -14.84 6.06 -10.88
N ARG A 61 -14.40 6.30 -12.12
CA ARG A 61 -14.53 7.61 -12.77
C ARG A 61 -15.99 7.93 -13.07
#